data_AF-A0AAX6T7N6-F1
#
_entry.id   AF-A0AAX6T7N6-F1
#
_cell.length_a   1.000
_cell.length_b   1.000
_cell.length_c   1.000
_cell.angle_alpha   90.00
_cell.angle_beta   90.00
_cell.angle_gamma   90.00
#
_symmetry.space_group_name_H-M   'P 1'
#
loop_
_entity.id
_entity.type
_entity.pdbx_description
1 polymer ?
#
loop_
_entity_poly.entity_id
_entity_poly.type
_entity_poly.pdbx_seq_one_letter_code
_entity_poly.pdbx_strand_id
1 'polypeptide(L)'
;MKTHFCIPVSQRRPDALGGRYVLYSVYLDGLLFCRVRYSQLHRWNEQLQRVFGSSLPPFPPKYYLAMTTSMADERRAQLEQYLQNVTADPNVLRSDVFIEFLKLAQLVLSCTQKICTEWLPTASTELEMETSNTFNITAEKAFLDIFLPNGRSVNIEILTSDSAERVLEVVSHKLRLSRELVGYFGLFLIRFYKEGSLSVVKKLADFELPYVSLRSSEVQNCKVGLRKWYLDPAFDSVLMGCRSAVELLYMQAVQDIEKEWIKPTQGQRQELEALQKENNQTKFLQLCQEVQHYGYMQLDPCHCDSPEPGCRAVLSVGNDEINCCITLPDNRTQDVVFQMSRVKCWQVTFLAFLLSSCLKKMVSEKMAKLAAENTEMSQARQRLQMGQVHQAAEFQTRGK
;
A
#
# COMPACT_ATOMS: atom_id res chain seq x y z
N MET A 1 -12.97 -3.71 9.59
CA MET A 1 -11.57 -3.22 9.64
C MET A 1 -11.52 -1.86 8.96
N LYS A 2 -10.75 -0.91 9.48
CA LYS A 2 -10.69 0.46 8.94
C LYS A 2 -9.74 0.51 7.74
N THR A 3 -10.21 1.01 6.59
CA THR A 3 -9.36 1.28 5.42
C THR A 3 -8.49 2.50 5.67
N HIS A 4 -7.21 2.47 5.30
CA HIS A 4 -6.29 3.58 5.50
C HIS A 4 -5.87 4.24 4.19
N PHE A 5 -6.42 5.41 3.91
CA PHE A 5 -6.00 6.25 2.78
C PHE A 5 -4.83 7.16 3.14
N CYS A 6 -3.88 7.34 2.23
CA CYS A 6 -2.85 8.37 2.32
C CYS A 6 -2.55 9.01 0.95
N ILE A 7 -2.01 10.22 0.96
CA ILE A 7 -1.62 10.99 -0.22
C ILE A 7 -0.15 11.43 -0.04
N PRO A 8 0.82 10.51 -0.13
CA PRO A 8 2.23 10.81 0.13
C PRO A 8 2.86 11.72 -0.93
N VAL A 9 2.30 11.74 -2.15
CA VAL A 9 2.87 12.44 -3.30
C VAL A 9 1.81 13.25 -4.04
N SER A 10 2.13 14.49 -4.38
CA SER A 10 1.38 15.32 -5.33
C SER A 10 2.32 15.90 -6.39
N GLN A 11 1.90 15.90 -7.65
CA GLN A 11 2.69 16.36 -8.80
C GLN A 11 1.98 17.52 -9.50
N ARG A 12 2.73 18.57 -9.85
CA ARG A 12 2.22 19.63 -10.74
C ARG A 12 2.40 19.19 -12.20
N ARG A 13 1.33 19.26 -12.97
CA ARG A 13 1.30 18.89 -14.40
C ARG A 13 0.73 20.06 -15.23
N PRO A 14 1.24 20.29 -16.45
CA PRO A 14 0.60 21.21 -17.37
C PRO A 14 -0.70 20.59 -17.90
N ASP A 15 -1.73 21.41 -18.12
CA ASP A 15 -2.84 21.02 -18.99
C ASP A 15 -2.52 21.35 -20.46
N ALA A 16 -3.28 20.81 -21.41
CA ALA A 16 -3.01 21.06 -22.84
C ALA A 16 -3.32 22.50 -23.28
N LEU A 17 -4.00 23.29 -22.44
CA LEU A 17 -4.27 24.71 -22.67
C LEU A 17 -3.18 25.61 -22.05
N GLY A 18 -2.09 25.02 -21.52
CA GLY A 18 -0.96 25.73 -20.91
C GLY A 18 -1.16 26.15 -19.46
N GLY A 19 -2.31 25.83 -18.85
CA GLY A 19 -2.55 25.95 -17.42
C GLY A 19 -1.84 24.83 -16.63
N ARG A 20 -2.00 24.84 -15.30
CA ARG A 20 -1.34 23.89 -14.39
C ARG A 20 -2.36 23.30 -13.43
N TYR A 21 -2.31 21.99 -13.24
CA TYR A 21 -3.07 21.28 -12.21
C TYR A 21 -2.18 20.46 -11.29
N VAL A 22 -2.72 20.09 -10.14
CA VAL A 22 -2.08 19.19 -9.19
C VAL A 22 -2.77 17.83 -9.25
N LEU A 23 -1.97 16.79 -9.47
CA LEU A 23 -2.38 15.40 -9.43
C LEU A 23 -1.94 14.79 -8.09
N TYR A 24 -2.88 14.21 -7.36
CA TYR A 24 -2.67 13.58 -6.06
C TYR A 24 -2.61 12.07 -6.24
N SER A 25 -1.51 11.45 -5.82
CA SER A 25 -1.38 9.99 -5.80
C SER A 25 -1.97 9.47 -4.49
N VAL A 26 -3.14 8.83 -4.56
CA VAL A 26 -3.85 8.28 -3.41
C VAL A 26 -3.47 6.83 -3.24
N TYR A 27 -3.04 6.47 -2.05
CA TYR A 27 -2.65 5.13 -1.63
C TYR A 27 -3.69 4.58 -0.65
N LEU A 28 -3.95 3.28 -0.74
CA LEU A 28 -4.85 2.54 0.16
C LEU A 28 -4.08 1.38 0.79
N ASP A 29 -3.93 1.42 2.11
CA ASP A 29 -3.17 0.46 2.92
C ASP A 29 -1.74 0.24 2.37
N GLY A 30 -1.08 1.34 1.99
CA GLY A 30 0.32 1.34 1.54
C GLY A 30 0.56 1.07 0.06
N LEU A 31 -0.48 0.76 -0.73
CA LEU A 31 -0.35 0.55 -2.19
C LEU A 31 -1.04 1.67 -2.97
N LEU A 32 -0.48 2.04 -4.12
CA LEU A 32 -1.07 3.06 -5.00
C LEU A 32 -2.45 2.59 -5.46
N PHE A 33 -3.48 3.37 -5.13
CA PHE A 33 -4.87 3.04 -5.43
C PHE A 33 -5.37 3.79 -6.65
N CYS A 34 -5.17 5.12 -6.69
CA CYS A 34 -5.56 5.93 -7.84
C CYS A 34 -4.74 7.24 -7.90
N ARG A 35 -4.89 7.96 -9.02
CA ARG A 35 -4.40 9.34 -9.17
C ARG A 35 -5.57 10.24 -9.52
N VAL A 36 -5.78 11.29 -8.73
CA VAL A 36 -6.96 12.16 -8.86
C VAL A 36 -6.58 13.63 -8.75
N ARG A 37 -7.37 14.49 -9.40
CA ARG A 37 -7.27 15.95 -9.30
C ARG A 37 -8.18 16.46 -8.18
N TYR A 38 -7.84 17.63 -7.63
CA TYR A 38 -8.69 18.29 -6.64
C TYR A 38 -10.14 18.47 -7.13
N SER A 39 -10.33 18.86 -8.40
CA SER A 39 -11.67 19.04 -8.99
C SER A 39 -12.51 17.78 -9.02
N GLN A 40 -11.89 16.60 -9.20
CA GLN A 40 -12.56 15.30 -9.16
C GLN A 40 -13.02 14.97 -7.74
N LEU A 41 -12.12 15.11 -6.75
CA LEU A 41 -12.46 14.92 -5.34
C LEU A 41 -13.52 15.90 -4.86
N HIS A 42 -13.49 17.15 -5.32
CA HIS A 42 -14.51 18.15 -5.00
C HIS A 42 -15.89 17.78 -5.57
N ARG A 43 -15.96 17.37 -6.84
CA ARG A 43 -17.22 16.93 -7.47
C ARG A 43 -17.78 15.71 -6.75
N TRP A 44 -16.92 14.76 -6.40
CA TRP A 44 -17.30 13.60 -5.61
C TRP A 44 -17.81 13.98 -4.22
N ASN A 45 -17.16 14.92 -3.52
CA ASN A 45 -17.66 15.47 -2.26
C ASN A 45 -19.05 16.12 -2.42
N GLU A 46 -19.31 16.87 -3.50
CA GLU A 46 -20.65 17.43 -3.75
C GLU A 46 -21.71 16.33 -3.92
N GLN A 47 -21.37 15.19 -4.53
CA GLN A 47 -22.27 14.04 -4.62
C GLN A 47 -22.50 13.40 -3.24
N LEU A 48 -21.44 13.20 -2.46
CA LEU A 48 -21.56 12.70 -1.09
C LEU A 48 -22.42 13.62 -0.22
N GLN A 49 -22.22 14.95 -0.30
CA GLN A 49 -23.01 15.93 0.46
C GLN A 49 -24.50 15.89 0.13
N ARG A 50 -24.89 15.55 -1.10
CA ARG A 50 -26.31 15.36 -1.46
C ARG A 50 -26.95 14.16 -0.76
N VAL A 51 -26.16 13.13 -0.45
CA VAL A 51 -26.64 11.90 0.19
C VAL A 51 -26.56 11.97 1.70
N PHE A 52 -25.45 12.50 2.24
CA PHE A 52 -25.12 12.45 3.67
C PHE A 52 -25.27 13.81 4.38
N GLY A 53 -25.39 14.91 3.65
CA GLY A 53 -25.59 16.24 4.22
C GLY A 53 -24.46 16.66 5.17
N SER A 54 -24.84 17.11 6.36
CA SER A 54 -23.94 17.68 7.37
C SER A 54 -23.15 16.65 8.18
N SER A 55 -23.33 15.35 7.96
CA SER A 55 -22.53 14.33 8.66
C SER A 55 -21.12 14.18 8.11
N LEU A 56 -20.84 14.76 6.93
CA LEU A 56 -19.53 14.68 6.31
C LEU A 56 -18.53 15.66 6.93
N PRO A 57 -17.25 15.29 7.02
CA PRO A 57 -16.20 16.22 7.42
C PRO A 57 -16.09 17.39 6.43
N PRO A 58 -15.56 18.55 6.86
CA PRO A 58 -15.40 19.70 5.98
C PRO A 58 -14.42 19.39 4.84
N PHE A 59 -14.82 19.71 3.61
CA PHE A 59 -13.97 19.53 2.44
C PHE A 59 -12.98 20.70 2.30
N PRO A 60 -11.70 20.46 1.92
CA PRO A 60 -10.72 21.53 1.78
C PRO A 60 -11.13 22.59 0.75
N PRO A 61 -11.02 23.90 1.04
CA PRO A 61 -11.58 24.95 0.18
C PRO A 61 -10.81 25.15 -1.12
N LYS A 62 -11.50 25.73 -2.12
CA LYS A 62 -10.89 26.22 -3.36
C LYS A 62 -10.09 27.49 -3.08
N TYR A 63 -8.97 27.66 -3.79
CA TYR A 63 -8.18 28.89 -3.78
C TYR A 63 -8.31 29.50 -5.17
N TYR A 64 -8.66 30.79 -5.23
CA TYR A 64 -8.87 31.53 -6.48
C TYR A 64 -7.56 32.13 -7.02
N LEU A 65 -6.48 32.12 -6.22
CA LEU A 65 -5.14 32.57 -6.59
C LEU A 65 -4.20 31.38 -6.79
N ALA A 66 -3.11 31.61 -7.53
CA ALA A 66 -2.06 30.62 -7.72
C ALA A 66 -1.48 30.17 -6.37
N MET A 67 -1.46 28.86 -6.13
CA MET A 67 -1.00 28.32 -4.84
C MET A 67 0.53 28.33 -4.73
N THR A 68 1.02 28.79 -3.59
CA THR A 68 2.41 28.54 -3.18
C THR A 68 2.63 27.04 -2.94
N THR A 69 3.90 26.62 -2.86
CA THR A 69 4.22 25.23 -2.53
C THR A 69 3.67 24.83 -1.16
N SER A 70 3.81 25.70 -0.15
CA SER A 70 3.29 25.47 1.19
C SER A 70 1.77 25.29 1.22
N MET A 71 1.00 26.13 0.51
CA MET A 71 -0.46 25.98 0.41
C MET A 71 -0.85 24.66 -0.30
N ALA A 72 -0.05 24.21 -1.26
CA ALA A 72 -0.29 22.94 -1.96
C ALA A 72 -0.07 21.74 -1.04
N ASP A 73 0.98 21.78 -0.22
CA ASP A 73 1.29 20.77 0.77
C ASP A 73 0.24 20.73 1.89
N GLU A 74 -0.25 21.89 2.33
CA GLU A 74 -1.33 22.00 3.31
C GLU A 74 -2.64 21.41 2.75
N ARG A 75 -3.05 21.80 1.53
CA ARG A 75 -4.24 21.23 0.89
C ARG A 75 -4.11 19.71 0.72
N ARG A 76 -2.93 19.20 0.36
CA ARG A 76 -2.68 17.75 0.25
C ARG A 76 -2.93 17.06 1.60
N ALA A 77 -2.39 17.61 2.69
CA ALA A 77 -2.61 17.07 4.04
C ALA A 77 -4.09 17.12 4.45
N GLN A 78 -4.79 18.22 4.14
CA GLN A 78 -6.23 18.34 4.42
C GLN A 78 -7.06 17.34 3.60
N LEU A 79 -6.71 17.09 2.32
CA LEU A 79 -7.39 16.08 1.50
C LEU A 79 -7.15 14.66 2.03
N GLU A 80 -5.94 14.36 2.47
CA GLU A 80 -5.60 13.08 3.12
C GLU A 80 -6.46 12.86 4.37
N GLN A 81 -6.50 13.85 5.26
CA GLN A 81 -7.33 13.81 6.47
C GLN A 81 -8.81 13.70 6.15
N TYR A 82 -9.30 14.40 5.13
CA TYR A 82 -10.67 14.30 4.64
C TYR A 82 -10.99 12.86 4.22
N LEU A 83 -10.17 12.22 3.38
CA LEU A 83 -10.38 10.83 2.95
C LEU A 83 -10.43 9.86 4.15
N GLN A 84 -9.49 10.01 5.09
CA GLN A 84 -9.45 9.17 6.30
C GLN A 84 -10.70 9.35 7.17
N ASN A 85 -11.20 10.58 7.31
CA ASN A 85 -12.39 10.88 8.11
C ASN A 85 -13.69 10.44 7.44
N VAL A 86 -13.84 10.62 6.12
CA VAL A 86 -15.01 10.15 5.37
C VAL A 86 -15.16 8.64 5.48
N THR A 87 -14.04 7.91 5.38
CA THR A 87 -14.03 6.44 5.48
C THR A 87 -14.18 5.92 6.90
N ALA A 88 -14.26 6.79 7.91
CA ALA A 88 -14.57 6.38 9.28
C ALA A 88 -16.05 6.02 9.46
N ASP A 89 -16.95 6.52 8.60
CA ASP A 89 -18.37 6.17 8.61
C ASP A 89 -18.64 4.94 7.70
N PRO A 90 -19.07 3.79 8.28
CA PRO A 90 -19.39 2.60 7.51
C PRO A 90 -20.51 2.78 6.48
N ASN A 91 -21.44 3.72 6.71
CA ASN A 91 -22.55 3.98 5.77
C ASN A 91 -22.03 4.62 4.48
N VAL A 92 -21.02 5.49 4.61
CA VAL A 92 -20.38 6.10 3.44
C VAL A 92 -19.63 5.04 2.64
N LEU A 93 -18.84 4.19 3.30
CA LEU A 93 -18.08 3.11 2.65
C LEU A 93 -18.95 2.13 1.85
N ARG A 94 -20.20 1.91 2.29
CA ARG A 94 -21.16 1.00 1.65
C ARG A 94 -22.02 1.67 0.58
N SER A 95 -21.90 2.98 0.40
CA SER A 95 -22.74 3.71 -0.55
C SER A 95 -22.23 3.60 -1.98
N ASP A 96 -23.17 3.54 -2.92
CA ASP A 96 -22.86 3.47 -4.35
C ASP A 96 -22.04 4.68 -4.80
N VAL A 97 -22.38 5.89 -4.31
CA VAL A 97 -21.63 7.13 -4.63
C VAL A 97 -20.16 7.04 -4.23
N PHE A 98 -19.84 6.37 -3.12
CA PHE A 98 -18.47 6.15 -2.69
C PHE A 98 -17.79 5.07 -3.54
N ILE A 99 -18.44 3.91 -3.67
CA ILE A 99 -17.89 2.73 -4.35
C ILE A 99 -17.67 3.00 -5.84
N GLU A 100 -18.64 3.57 -6.54
CA GLU A 100 -18.56 3.87 -7.97
C GLU A 100 -17.41 4.83 -8.28
N PHE A 101 -17.26 5.91 -7.51
CA PHE A 101 -16.17 6.86 -7.69
C PHE A 101 -14.80 6.17 -7.53
N LEU A 102 -14.62 5.35 -6.49
CA LEU A 102 -13.35 4.67 -6.26
C LEU A 102 -13.05 3.61 -7.32
N LYS A 103 -14.06 2.83 -7.75
CA LYS A 103 -13.92 1.87 -8.86
C LYS A 103 -13.47 2.57 -10.13
N LEU A 104 -14.12 3.68 -10.49
CA LEU A 104 -13.76 4.47 -11.67
C LEU A 104 -12.36 5.07 -11.53
N ALA A 105 -12.01 5.64 -10.38
CA ALA A 105 -10.68 6.20 -10.13
C ALA A 105 -9.58 5.13 -10.24
N GLN A 106 -9.85 3.92 -9.79
CA GLN A 106 -8.92 2.79 -9.92
C GLN A 106 -8.82 2.30 -11.37
N LEU A 107 -9.94 2.17 -12.10
CA LEU A 107 -9.91 1.81 -13.52
C LEU A 107 -9.07 2.79 -14.36
N VAL A 108 -9.21 4.10 -14.12
CA VAL A 108 -8.40 5.13 -14.81
C VAL A 108 -6.90 4.91 -14.59
N LEU A 109 -6.49 4.47 -13.38
CA LEU A 109 -5.08 4.15 -13.10
C LEU A 109 -4.58 3.02 -14.01
N SER A 110 -5.40 1.99 -14.22
CA SER A 110 -5.03 0.87 -15.11
C SER A 110 -4.87 1.29 -16.57
N CYS A 111 -5.78 2.12 -17.08
CA CYS A 111 -5.75 2.61 -18.46
C CYS A 111 -4.54 3.49 -18.71
N THR A 112 -4.29 4.46 -17.81
CA THR A 112 -3.13 5.36 -17.93
C THR A 112 -1.81 4.58 -17.90
N GLN A 113 -1.71 3.53 -17.09
CA GLN A 113 -0.52 2.69 -17.05
C GLN A 113 -0.32 1.88 -18.34
N LYS A 114 -1.37 1.25 -18.88
CA LYS A 114 -1.32 0.53 -20.18
C LYS A 114 -0.80 1.44 -21.30
N ILE A 115 -1.35 2.66 -21.40
CA ILE A 115 -0.96 3.65 -22.42
C ILE A 115 0.53 4.01 -22.29
N CYS A 116 1.02 4.28 -21.08
CA CYS A 116 2.43 4.59 -20.84
C CYS A 116 3.38 3.44 -21.18
N THR A 117 2.91 2.19 -21.15
CA THR A 117 3.73 1.02 -21.49
C THR A 117 3.65 0.61 -22.97
N GLU A 118 2.55 0.91 -23.65
CA GLU A 118 2.29 0.46 -25.04
C GLU A 118 2.50 1.54 -26.11
N TRP A 119 2.38 2.83 -25.76
CA TRP A 119 2.60 3.97 -26.67
C TRP A 119 3.75 4.86 -26.20
N LEU A 120 4.50 5.42 -27.15
CA LEU A 120 5.70 6.26 -26.91
C LEU A 120 5.45 7.34 -25.82
N PRO A 121 6.46 7.64 -24.96
CA PRO A 121 6.30 8.49 -23.77
C PRO A 121 5.75 9.92 -24.00
N THR A 122 5.80 10.40 -25.24
CA THR A 122 5.45 11.76 -25.63
C THR A 122 3.94 12.00 -25.84
N ALA A 123 3.11 10.96 -25.99
CA ALA A 123 1.65 11.09 -26.13
C ALA A 123 0.91 11.23 -24.77
N SER A 124 1.64 11.14 -23.66
CA SER A 124 1.11 11.05 -22.28
C SER A 124 0.31 12.26 -21.81
N THR A 125 0.49 13.43 -22.43
CA THR A 125 -0.12 14.68 -21.93
C THR A 125 -1.51 14.95 -22.50
N GLU A 126 -1.80 14.46 -23.72
CA GLU A 126 -3.07 14.73 -24.41
C GLU A 126 -4.16 13.70 -24.05
N LEU A 127 -3.82 12.42 -23.83
CA LEU A 127 -4.81 11.38 -23.49
C LEU A 127 -5.22 11.34 -22.00
N GLU A 128 -4.37 11.82 -21.09
CA GLU A 128 -4.76 12.08 -19.69
C GLU A 128 -5.86 13.17 -19.62
N MET A 129 -5.98 14.00 -20.67
CA MET A 129 -6.91 15.13 -20.72
C MET A 129 -8.33 14.71 -21.12
N GLU A 130 -8.50 13.78 -22.07
CA GLU A 130 -9.84 13.32 -22.51
C GLU A 130 -10.48 12.30 -21.57
N THR A 131 -9.68 11.42 -20.95
CA THR A 131 -10.17 10.45 -19.94
C THR A 131 -10.65 11.12 -18.65
N SER A 132 -10.34 12.40 -18.45
CA SER A 132 -10.71 13.16 -17.26
C SER A 132 -12.12 13.75 -17.28
N ASN A 133 -12.76 13.84 -18.45
CA ASN A 133 -14.08 14.46 -18.60
C ASN A 133 -15.21 13.48 -19.00
N THR A 134 -14.89 12.27 -19.45
CA THR A 134 -15.92 11.25 -19.76
C THR A 134 -15.43 9.88 -19.28
N PHE A 135 -15.98 9.40 -18.16
CA PHE A 135 -15.69 8.09 -17.56
C PHE A 135 -16.28 6.93 -18.39
N ASN A 136 -16.09 6.90 -19.70
CA ASN A 136 -16.51 5.78 -20.55
C ASN A 136 -15.38 4.73 -20.62
N ILE A 137 -14.93 4.25 -19.47
CA ILE A 137 -14.03 3.09 -19.42
C ILE A 137 -14.90 1.85 -19.47
N THR A 138 -14.90 1.17 -20.61
CA THR A 138 -15.63 -0.09 -20.77
C THR A 138 -14.87 -1.19 -20.03
N ALA A 139 -15.58 -1.89 -19.14
CA ALA A 139 -15.03 -3.09 -18.50
C ALA A 139 -14.81 -4.18 -19.54
N GLU A 140 -13.63 -4.80 -19.51
CA GLU A 140 -13.24 -5.86 -20.43
C GLU A 140 -13.35 -7.22 -19.74
N LYS A 141 -13.67 -8.27 -20.48
CA LYS A 141 -13.54 -9.64 -19.98
C LYS A 141 -12.07 -10.01 -19.83
N ALA A 142 -11.71 -10.62 -18.72
CA ALA A 142 -10.37 -11.09 -18.42
C ALA A 142 -10.42 -12.39 -17.62
N PHE A 143 -9.28 -13.08 -17.58
CA PHE A 143 -9.08 -14.23 -16.69
C PHE A 143 -8.16 -13.83 -15.54
N LEU A 144 -8.53 -14.25 -14.33
CA LEU A 144 -7.74 -14.03 -13.12
C LEU A 144 -7.50 -15.36 -12.40
N ASP A 145 -6.25 -15.62 -12.05
CA ASP A 145 -5.86 -16.77 -11.23
C ASP A 145 -5.92 -16.40 -9.74
N ILE A 146 -6.80 -17.09 -9.00
CA ILE A 146 -6.89 -16.97 -7.54
C ILE A 146 -6.10 -18.10 -6.90
N PHE A 147 -5.01 -17.77 -6.23
CA PHE A 147 -4.13 -18.75 -5.60
C PHE A 147 -4.69 -19.24 -4.27
N LEU A 148 -4.68 -20.55 -4.09
CA LEU A 148 -5.03 -21.22 -2.84
C LEU A 148 -3.77 -21.39 -1.97
N PRO A 149 -3.93 -21.63 -0.66
CA PRO A 149 -2.78 -21.80 0.23
C PRO A 149 -1.86 -22.99 -0.13
N ASN A 150 -2.33 -24.00 -0.86
CA ASN A 150 -1.48 -25.10 -1.35
C ASN A 150 -0.67 -24.75 -2.62
N GLY A 151 -0.68 -23.49 -3.06
CA GLY A 151 0.04 -23.03 -4.25
C GLY A 151 -0.68 -23.28 -5.59
N ARG A 152 -1.76 -24.06 -5.61
CA ARG A 152 -2.62 -24.23 -6.80
C ARG A 152 -3.42 -22.94 -7.04
N SER A 153 -3.86 -22.74 -8.28
CA SER A 153 -4.75 -21.62 -8.62
C SER A 153 -6.11 -22.09 -9.16
N VAL A 154 -7.12 -21.27 -8.92
CA VAL A 154 -8.42 -21.36 -9.56
C VAL A 154 -8.53 -20.21 -10.56
N ASN A 155 -8.52 -20.55 -11.84
CA ASN A 155 -8.73 -19.57 -12.90
C ASN A 155 -10.22 -19.20 -13.00
N ILE A 156 -10.56 -17.92 -13.04
CA ILE A 156 -11.94 -17.42 -13.16
C ILE A 156 -12.05 -16.37 -14.26
N GLU A 157 -13.17 -16.38 -14.98
CA GLU A 157 -13.53 -15.28 -15.89
C GLU A 157 -14.16 -14.15 -15.07
N ILE A 158 -13.67 -12.93 -15.27
CA ILE A 158 -14.09 -11.72 -14.57
C ILE A 158 -14.23 -10.57 -15.56
N LEU A 159 -14.89 -9.49 -15.13
CA LEU A 159 -14.72 -8.18 -15.73
C LEU A 159 -13.56 -7.44 -15.04
N THR A 160 -12.84 -6.59 -15.77
CA THR A 160 -11.79 -5.75 -15.19
C THR A 160 -12.30 -4.79 -14.11
N SER A 161 -13.61 -4.54 -14.08
CA SER A 161 -14.33 -3.74 -13.08
C SER A 161 -14.95 -4.56 -11.94
N ASP A 162 -14.77 -5.88 -11.89
CA ASP A 162 -15.29 -6.70 -10.80
C ASP A 162 -14.57 -6.37 -9.49
N SER A 163 -15.35 -6.15 -8.43
CA SER A 163 -14.84 -5.85 -7.10
C SER A 163 -14.30 -7.09 -6.39
N ALA A 164 -13.51 -6.89 -5.33
CA ALA A 164 -12.97 -7.98 -4.52
C ALA A 164 -14.08 -8.83 -3.91
N GLU A 165 -15.18 -8.20 -3.46
CA GLU A 165 -16.39 -8.91 -3.02
C GLU A 165 -16.96 -9.80 -4.12
N ARG A 166 -17.13 -9.27 -5.34
CA ARG A 166 -17.68 -10.03 -6.47
C ARG A 166 -16.78 -11.19 -6.86
N VAL A 167 -15.47 -10.94 -6.94
CA VAL A 167 -14.47 -11.98 -7.25
C VAL A 167 -14.48 -13.07 -6.18
N LEU A 168 -14.58 -12.69 -4.91
CA LEU A 168 -14.68 -13.61 -3.79
C LEU A 168 -15.92 -14.50 -3.90
N GLU A 169 -17.09 -13.93 -4.20
CA GLU A 169 -18.32 -14.71 -4.44
C GLU A 169 -18.14 -15.75 -5.56
N VAL A 170 -17.57 -15.33 -6.71
CA VAL A 170 -17.37 -16.20 -7.88
C VAL A 170 -16.43 -17.36 -7.56
N VAL A 171 -15.29 -17.10 -6.91
CA VAL A 171 -14.34 -18.16 -6.54
C VAL A 171 -14.91 -19.07 -5.45
N SER A 172 -15.64 -18.53 -4.47
CA SER A 172 -16.32 -19.31 -3.43
C SER A 172 -17.35 -20.27 -4.02
N HIS A 173 -18.16 -19.81 -4.97
CA HIS A 173 -19.10 -20.68 -5.69
C HIS A 173 -18.37 -21.80 -6.45
N LYS A 174 -17.26 -21.48 -7.13
CA LYS A 174 -16.44 -22.47 -7.85
C LYS A 174 -15.79 -23.51 -6.93
N LEU A 175 -15.44 -23.11 -5.70
CA LEU A 175 -14.90 -23.97 -4.65
C LEU A 175 -15.98 -24.73 -3.85
N ARG A 176 -17.28 -24.53 -4.17
CA ARG A 176 -18.42 -25.08 -3.41
C ARG A 176 -18.41 -24.69 -1.94
N LEU A 177 -17.91 -23.49 -1.63
CA LEU A 177 -17.97 -22.91 -0.30
C LEU A 177 -19.38 -22.40 -0.03
N SER A 178 -19.94 -22.69 1.15
CA SER A 178 -21.26 -22.18 1.54
C SER A 178 -21.27 -20.65 1.56
N ARG A 179 -22.36 -20.03 1.09
CA ARG A 179 -22.53 -18.57 1.02
C ARG A 179 -22.36 -17.90 2.39
N GLU A 180 -22.83 -18.55 3.45
CA GLU A 180 -22.72 -18.07 4.83
C GLU A 180 -21.28 -18.01 5.34
N LEU A 181 -20.39 -18.82 4.74
CA LEU A 181 -18.99 -18.91 5.14
C LEU A 181 -18.07 -17.97 4.35
N VAL A 182 -18.57 -17.31 3.31
CA VAL A 182 -17.76 -16.45 2.43
C VAL A 182 -17.09 -15.31 3.22
N GLY A 183 -17.79 -14.74 4.20
CA GLY A 183 -17.28 -13.66 5.04
C GLY A 183 -16.10 -14.03 5.95
N TYR A 184 -15.78 -15.32 6.10
CA TYR A 184 -14.62 -15.81 6.84
C TYR A 184 -13.36 -15.91 5.99
N PHE A 185 -13.44 -15.56 4.71
CA PHE A 185 -12.33 -15.54 3.77
C PHE A 185 -12.15 -14.14 3.18
N GLY A 186 -10.95 -13.88 2.66
CA GLY A 186 -10.63 -12.65 1.98
C GLY A 186 -9.69 -12.89 0.81
N LEU A 187 -9.66 -11.92 -0.10
CA LEU A 187 -8.67 -11.85 -1.16
C LEU A 187 -7.49 -11.01 -0.70
N PHE A 188 -6.28 -11.49 -0.98
CA PHE A 188 -5.03 -10.87 -0.58
C PHE A 188 -4.12 -10.70 -1.78
N LEU A 189 -3.33 -9.63 -1.77
CA LEU A 189 -2.14 -9.55 -2.60
C LEU A 189 -1.02 -10.30 -1.90
N ILE A 190 -0.49 -11.31 -2.56
CA ILE A 190 0.54 -12.21 -2.05
C ILE A 190 1.76 -12.12 -2.95
N ARG A 191 2.92 -11.82 -2.37
CA ARG A 191 4.19 -11.79 -3.07
C ARG A 191 4.87 -13.16 -2.94
N PHE A 192 5.33 -13.71 -4.06
CA PHE A 192 6.08 -14.97 -4.08
C PHE A 192 7.56 -14.70 -4.38
N TYR A 193 8.43 -15.27 -3.56
CA TYR A 193 9.88 -15.20 -3.72
C TYR A 193 10.40 -16.45 -4.45
N LYS A 194 11.59 -16.34 -5.07
CA LYS A 194 12.20 -17.43 -5.84
C LYS A 194 12.54 -18.66 -4.99
N GLU A 195 12.73 -18.46 -3.69
CA GLU A 195 13.07 -19.48 -2.69
C GLU A 195 11.85 -20.30 -2.23
N GLY A 196 10.67 -20.08 -2.81
CA GLY A 196 9.43 -20.74 -2.41
C GLY A 196 8.71 -20.07 -1.23
N SER A 197 9.34 -19.09 -0.58
CA SER A 197 8.69 -18.27 0.44
C SER A 197 7.66 -17.31 -0.17
N LEU A 198 6.66 -16.92 0.63
CA LEU A 198 5.69 -15.89 0.23
C LEU A 198 5.41 -14.93 1.38
N SER A 199 5.02 -13.72 1.03
CA SER A 199 4.61 -12.66 1.96
C SER A 199 3.20 -12.19 1.63
N VAL A 200 2.37 -12.02 2.66
CA VAL A 200 1.04 -11.44 2.53
C VAL A 200 1.19 -9.92 2.57
N VAL A 201 1.02 -9.27 1.42
CA VAL A 201 1.27 -7.83 1.27
C VAL A 201 0.12 -7.02 1.86
N LYS A 202 -1.11 -7.37 1.49
CA LYS A 202 -2.32 -6.62 1.84
C LYS A 202 -3.57 -7.46 1.64
N LYS A 203 -4.58 -7.29 2.50
CA LYS A 203 -5.97 -7.71 2.22
C LYS A 203 -6.64 -6.69 1.30
N LEU A 204 -7.25 -7.15 0.21
CA LEU A 204 -8.07 -6.29 -0.64
C LEU A 204 -9.37 -5.89 0.11
N ALA A 205 -9.68 -4.60 0.12
CA ALA A 205 -10.96 -4.09 0.55
C ALA A 205 -12.04 -4.45 -0.48
N ASP A 206 -13.27 -4.58 -0.01
CA ASP A 206 -14.37 -5.19 -0.77
C ASP A 206 -14.68 -4.45 -2.07
N PHE A 207 -14.45 -3.13 -2.10
CA PHE A 207 -14.63 -2.25 -3.25
C PHE A 207 -13.44 -2.19 -4.22
N GLU A 208 -12.25 -2.68 -3.83
CA GLU A 208 -11.08 -2.71 -4.72
C GLU A 208 -11.32 -3.64 -5.91
N LEU A 209 -10.67 -3.37 -7.02
CA LEU A 209 -10.73 -4.17 -8.24
C LEU A 209 -9.51 -5.09 -8.33
N PRO A 210 -9.60 -6.41 -8.01
CA PRO A 210 -8.42 -7.27 -7.88
C PRO A 210 -7.56 -7.33 -9.15
N TYR A 211 -8.19 -7.29 -10.32
CA TYR A 211 -7.48 -7.26 -11.60
C TYR A 211 -6.60 -6.02 -11.74
N VAL A 212 -7.16 -4.85 -11.40
CA VAL A 212 -6.42 -3.59 -11.47
C VAL A 212 -5.35 -3.53 -10.38
N SER A 213 -5.70 -3.84 -9.13
CA SER A 213 -4.75 -3.85 -8.01
C SER A 213 -3.53 -4.73 -8.28
N LEU A 214 -3.72 -5.87 -8.95
CA LEU A 214 -2.62 -6.76 -9.35
C LEU A 214 -1.72 -6.12 -10.44
N ARG A 215 -2.32 -5.52 -11.48
CA ARG A 215 -1.60 -4.94 -12.62
C ARG A 215 -0.89 -3.63 -12.28
N SER A 216 -1.45 -2.85 -11.37
CA SER A 216 -0.89 -1.57 -10.92
C SER A 216 0.07 -1.72 -9.74
N SER A 217 0.22 -2.92 -9.20
CA SER A 217 1.15 -3.17 -8.10
C SER A 217 2.60 -2.99 -8.55
N GLU A 218 3.35 -2.17 -7.81
CA GLU A 218 4.80 -2.05 -7.97
C GLU A 218 5.54 -3.27 -7.37
N VAL A 219 4.82 -4.15 -6.66
CA VAL A 219 5.38 -5.34 -6.04
C VAL A 219 5.58 -6.43 -7.08
N GLN A 220 6.85 -6.76 -7.36
CA GLN A 220 7.22 -7.84 -8.27
C GLN A 220 6.71 -9.21 -7.77
N ASN A 221 6.33 -10.08 -8.71
CA ASN A 221 5.82 -11.44 -8.45
C ASN A 221 4.64 -11.48 -7.46
N CYS A 222 3.78 -10.46 -7.51
CA CYS A 222 2.54 -10.41 -6.76
C CYS A 222 1.45 -11.22 -7.48
N LYS A 223 0.56 -11.85 -6.70
CA LYS A 223 -0.58 -12.66 -7.15
C LYS A 223 -1.77 -12.38 -6.23
N VAL A 224 -2.99 -12.65 -6.70
CA VAL A 224 -4.19 -12.60 -5.85
C VAL A 224 -4.40 -13.98 -5.22
N GLY A 225 -4.51 -14.05 -3.91
CA GLY A 225 -4.72 -15.30 -3.17
C GLY A 225 -5.94 -15.26 -2.26
N LEU A 226 -6.56 -16.43 -2.07
CA LEU A 226 -7.65 -16.66 -1.11
C LEU A 226 -7.05 -17.14 0.21
N ARG A 227 -7.39 -16.48 1.32
CA ARG A 227 -6.99 -16.91 2.67
C ARG A 227 -8.13 -16.72 3.66
N LYS A 228 -8.05 -17.46 4.77
CA LYS A 228 -8.87 -17.22 5.97
C LYS A 228 -8.70 -15.77 6.43
N TRP A 229 -9.80 -15.14 6.82
CA TRP A 229 -9.87 -13.76 7.29
C TRP A 229 -10.55 -13.63 8.66
N TYR A 230 -9.91 -14.24 9.66
CA TYR A 230 -10.20 -14.05 11.07
C TYR A 230 -8.97 -14.50 11.88
N LEU A 231 -8.72 -13.84 13.00
CA LEU A 231 -7.53 -14.10 13.83
C LEU A 231 -7.83 -15.00 15.04
N ASP A 232 -9.09 -15.04 15.50
CA ASP A 232 -9.50 -15.87 16.63
C ASP A 232 -9.76 -17.33 16.16
N PRO A 233 -8.96 -18.31 16.61
CA PRO A 233 -9.14 -19.71 16.25
C PRO A 233 -10.51 -20.28 16.63
N ALA A 234 -11.24 -19.69 17.59
CA ALA A 234 -12.56 -20.18 18.00
C ALA A 234 -13.57 -20.22 16.84
N PHE A 235 -13.43 -19.33 15.86
CA PHE A 235 -14.28 -19.32 14.67
C PHE A 235 -14.11 -20.55 13.78
N ASP A 236 -13.00 -21.31 13.89
CA ASP A 236 -12.81 -22.54 13.13
C ASP A 236 -13.97 -23.51 13.33
N SER A 237 -14.55 -23.58 14.54
CA SER A 237 -15.71 -24.41 14.87
C SER A 237 -16.91 -24.17 13.95
N VAL A 238 -17.13 -22.92 13.52
CA VAL A 238 -18.20 -22.54 12.58
C VAL A 238 -17.95 -23.11 11.19
N LEU A 239 -16.67 -23.22 10.78
CA LEU A 239 -16.27 -23.70 9.47
C LEU A 239 -16.17 -25.24 9.39
N MET A 240 -16.05 -25.94 10.53
CA MET A 240 -15.86 -27.40 10.57
C MET A 240 -16.99 -28.21 9.93
N GLY A 241 -18.21 -27.65 9.87
CA GLY A 241 -19.35 -28.30 9.21
C GLY A 241 -19.29 -28.31 7.68
N CYS A 242 -18.37 -27.55 7.06
CA CYS A 242 -18.27 -27.44 5.62
C CYS A 242 -16.94 -28.04 5.11
N ARG A 243 -17.04 -29.11 4.29
CA ARG A 243 -15.87 -29.80 3.74
C ARG A 243 -14.91 -28.86 2.98
N SER A 244 -15.43 -27.99 2.11
CA SER A 244 -14.58 -27.04 1.36
C SER A 244 -13.89 -26.03 2.27
N ALA A 245 -14.56 -25.62 3.35
CA ALA A 245 -13.97 -24.71 4.34
C ALA A 245 -12.85 -25.40 5.13
N VAL A 246 -13.09 -26.62 5.60
CA VAL A 246 -12.08 -27.48 6.26
C VAL A 246 -10.86 -27.68 5.36
N GLU A 247 -11.07 -27.95 4.06
CA GLU A 247 -9.97 -28.09 3.10
C GLU A 247 -9.15 -26.80 2.97
N LEU A 248 -9.80 -25.64 2.87
CA LEU A 248 -9.12 -24.34 2.80
C LEU A 248 -8.32 -24.02 4.07
N LEU A 249 -8.89 -24.29 5.25
CA LEU A 249 -8.21 -24.12 6.54
C LEU A 249 -7.01 -25.05 6.65
N TYR A 250 -7.19 -26.33 6.29
CA TYR A 250 -6.13 -27.34 6.31
C TYR A 250 -4.98 -26.93 5.41
N MET A 251 -5.25 -26.56 4.15
CA MET A 251 -4.22 -26.09 3.22
C MET A 251 -3.44 -24.89 3.77
N GLN A 252 -4.12 -23.96 4.44
CA GLN A 252 -3.46 -22.80 5.05
C GLN A 252 -2.62 -23.19 6.26
N ALA A 253 -3.12 -24.05 7.14
CA ALA A 253 -2.40 -24.52 8.32
C ALA A 253 -1.10 -25.26 7.93
N VAL A 254 -1.15 -26.09 6.87
CA VAL A 254 0.05 -26.76 6.34
C VAL A 254 1.07 -25.73 5.83
N GLN A 255 0.64 -24.77 5.02
CA GLN A 255 1.53 -23.71 4.52
C GLN A 255 2.14 -22.87 5.66
N ASP A 256 1.34 -22.54 6.68
CA ASP A 256 1.79 -21.70 7.79
C ASP A 256 2.77 -22.48 8.70
N ILE A 257 2.69 -23.82 8.77
CA ILE A 257 3.71 -24.69 9.41
C ILE A 257 4.99 -24.75 8.57
N GLU A 258 4.89 -24.93 7.25
CA GLU A 258 6.04 -24.97 6.33
C GLU A 258 6.87 -23.66 6.37
N LYS A 259 6.20 -22.54 6.66
CA LYS A 259 6.80 -21.22 6.81
C LYS A 259 7.29 -20.89 8.21
N GLU A 260 7.10 -21.80 9.16
CA GLU A 260 7.42 -21.59 10.58
C GLU A 260 6.65 -20.43 11.22
N TRP A 261 5.49 -20.06 10.67
CA TRP A 261 4.56 -19.12 11.32
C TRP A 261 3.85 -19.79 12.49
N ILE A 262 3.53 -21.07 12.32
CA ILE A 262 3.01 -21.95 13.36
C ILE A 262 4.18 -22.77 13.90
N LYS A 263 4.32 -22.85 15.23
CA LYS A 263 5.49 -23.44 15.89
C LYS A 263 5.12 -24.67 16.72
N PRO A 264 4.92 -25.85 16.08
CA PRO A 264 4.64 -27.09 16.80
C PRO A 264 5.86 -27.58 17.57
N THR A 265 5.62 -28.16 18.75
CA THR A 265 6.63 -28.95 19.46
C THR A 265 7.00 -30.19 18.64
N GLN A 266 8.12 -30.84 18.97
CA GLN A 266 8.56 -32.05 18.26
C GLN A 266 7.51 -33.17 18.30
N GLY A 267 6.81 -33.33 19.43
CA GLY A 267 5.72 -34.31 19.57
C GLY A 267 4.52 -33.95 18.70
N GLN A 268 4.06 -32.69 18.76
CA GLN A 268 2.96 -32.21 17.90
C GLN A 268 3.30 -32.36 16.42
N ARG A 269 4.55 -32.08 16.01
CA ARG A 269 4.99 -32.24 14.61
C ARG A 269 4.85 -33.68 14.12
N GLN A 270 5.28 -34.65 14.93
CA GLN A 270 5.14 -36.08 14.57
C GLN A 270 3.67 -36.49 14.42
N GLU A 271 2.80 -36.01 15.31
CA GLU A 271 1.37 -36.29 15.25
C GLU A 271 0.70 -35.62 14.05
N LEU A 272 1.02 -34.36 13.77
CA LEU A 272 0.56 -33.64 12.58
C LEU A 272 0.98 -34.37 11.29
N GLU A 273 2.22 -34.85 11.20
CA GLU A 273 2.71 -35.65 10.06
C GLU A 273 1.96 -36.98 9.91
N ALA A 274 1.60 -37.65 11.01
CA ALA A 274 0.78 -38.86 10.98
C ALA A 274 -0.63 -38.55 10.46
N LEU A 275 -1.26 -37.50 10.97
CA LEU A 275 -2.59 -37.06 10.55
C LEU A 275 -2.63 -36.63 9.07
N GLN A 276 -1.55 -36.04 8.55
CA GLN A 276 -1.40 -35.76 7.12
C GLN A 276 -1.37 -37.05 6.28
N LYS A 277 -0.61 -38.07 6.71
CA LYS A 277 -0.54 -39.37 6.01
C LYS A 277 -1.89 -40.09 6.00
N GLU A 278 -2.67 -39.93 7.06
CA GLU A 278 -4.04 -40.46 7.15
C GLU A 278 -5.09 -39.59 6.42
N ASN A 279 -4.69 -38.42 5.92
CA ASN A 279 -5.58 -37.40 5.33
C ASN A 279 -6.73 -36.99 6.29
N ASN A 280 -6.45 -36.96 7.60
CA ASN A 280 -7.43 -36.63 8.62
C ASN A 280 -7.41 -35.12 8.94
N GLN A 281 -7.92 -34.32 8.00
CA GLN A 281 -7.89 -32.85 8.05
C GLN A 281 -8.55 -32.26 9.30
N THR A 282 -9.65 -32.86 9.77
CA THR A 282 -10.39 -32.35 10.93
C THR A 282 -9.58 -32.51 12.21
N LYS A 283 -9.01 -33.69 12.47
CA LYS A 283 -8.13 -33.90 13.63
C LYS A 283 -6.84 -33.09 13.52
N PHE A 284 -6.31 -32.95 12.30
CA PHE A 284 -5.14 -32.09 12.05
C PHE A 284 -5.41 -30.65 12.50
N LEU A 285 -6.54 -30.07 12.10
CA LEU A 285 -6.91 -28.71 12.49
C LEU A 285 -7.22 -28.59 13.98
N GLN A 286 -7.84 -29.60 14.60
CA GLN A 286 -8.05 -29.65 16.05
C GLN A 286 -6.72 -29.60 16.80
N LEU A 287 -5.73 -30.39 16.40
CA LEU A 287 -4.39 -30.35 16.98
C LEU A 287 -3.71 -29.00 16.74
N CYS A 288 -3.86 -28.39 15.54
CA CYS A 288 -3.31 -27.07 15.25
C CYS A 288 -3.80 -25.98 16.23
N GLN A 289 -5.03 -26.07 16.75
CA GLN A 289 -5.54 -25.08 17.72
C GLN A 289 -4.76 -25.07 19.04
N GLU A 290 -4.05 -26.15 19.37
CA GLU A 290 -3.18 -26.26 20.54
C GLU A 290 -1.72 -25.87 20.25
N VAL A 291 -1.40 -25.56 18.99
CA VAL A 291 -0.04 -25.22 18.56
C VAL A 291 0.23 -23.72 18.74
N GLN A 292 1.43 -23.40 19.20
CA GLN A 292 1.89 -22.03 19.36
C GLN A 292 1.78 -21.26 18.02
N HIS A 293 1.22 -20.04 18.12
CA HIS A 293 1.02 -19.11 17.01
C HIS A 293 0.04 -19.58 15.92
N TYR A 294 -0.79 -20.60 16.16
CA TYR A 294 -1.89 -20.91 15.26
C TYR A 294 -2.88 -19.74 15.14
N GLY A 295 -3.23 -19.38 13.90
CA GLY A 295 -4.09 -18.24 13.60
C GLY A 295 -3.38 -16.89 13.57
N TYR A 296 -2.06 -16.85 13.82
CA TYR A 296 -1.28 -15.61 13.75
C TYR A 296 -0.90 -15.29 12.31
N MET A 297 -0.87 -14.01 11.98
CA MET A 297 -0.31 -13.49 10.74
C MET A 297 1.05 -12.87 11.03
N GLN A 298 2.10 -13.41 10.41
CA GLN A 298 3.45 -12.88 10.55
C GLN A 298 3.77 -11.90 9.42
N LEU A 299 4.36 -10.76 9.76
CA LEU A 299 4.86 -9.77 8.81
C LEU A 299 6.29 -10.11 8.37
N ASP A 300 6.70 -9.56 7.22
CA ASP A 300 8.09 -9.65 6.78
C ASP A 300 9.02 -9.00 7.82
N PRO A 301 10.25 -9.52 7.98
CA PRO A 301 11.24 -8.93 8.89
C PRO A 301 11.45 -7.44 8.61
N CYS A 302 11.36 -6.64 9.66
CA CYS A 302 11.50 -5.18 9.59
C CYS A 302 12.52 -4.68 10.61
N HIS A 303 12.69 -3.36 10.67
CA HIS A 303 13.54 -2.71 11.66
C HIS A 303 12.68 -1.95 12.68
N CYS A 304 13.18 -1.81 13.90
CA CYS A 304 12.56 -1.01 14.94
C CYS A 304 13.61 -0.27 15.77
N ASP A 305 13.15 0.77 16.48
CA ASP A 305 14.00 1.63 17.32
C ASP A 305 13.95 1.24 18.80
N SER A 306 13.34 0.09 19.12
CA SER A 306 13.16 -0.41 20.48
C SER A 306 13.68 -1.83 20.57
N PRO A 307 14.46 -2.18 21.62
CA PRO A 307 14.84 -1.32 22.75
C PRO A 307 15.94 -0.30 22.40
N GLU A 308 16.64 -0.48 21.28
CA GLU A 308 17.64 0.47 20.76
C GLU A 308 17.54 0.61 19.23
N PRO A 309 18.05 1.71 18.64
CA PRO A 309 18.02 1.92 17.18
C PRO A 309 18.74 0.81 16.40
N GLY A 310 18.14 0.38 15.29
CA GLY A 310 18.73 -0.60 14.39
C GLY A 310 18.44 -2.07 14.75
N CYS A 311 17.54 -2.31 15.70
CA CYS A 311 17.03 -3.65 15.97
C CYS A 311 16.27 -4.20 14.76
N ARG A 312 16.36 -5.51 14.53
CA ARG A 312 15.47 -6.23 13.61
C ARG A 312 14.28 -6.76 14.39
N ALA A 313 13.11 -6.80 13.78
CA ALA A 313 11.91 -7.34 14.41
C ALA A 313 11.12 -8.20 13.42
N VAL A 314 10.53 -9.26 13.95
CA VAL A 314 9.50 -10.05 13.28
C VAL A 314 8.23 -9.94 14.12
N LEU A 315 7.15 -9.47 13.51
CA LEU A 315 5.87 -9.25 14.18
C LEU A 315 4.88 -10.34 13.77
N SER A 316 4.23 -10.92 14.76
CA SER A 316 3.14 -11.89 14.59
C SER A 316 1.90 -11.37 15.30
N VAL A 317 0.79 -11.24 14.57
CA VAL A 317 -0.47 -10.68 15.09
C VAL A 317 -1.53 -11.76 15.11
N GLY A 318 -2.13 -12.02 16.26
CA GLY A 318 -3.15 -13.05 16.44
C GLY A 318 -3.64 -13.09 17.89
N ASN A 319 -4.76 -13.75 18.14
CA ASN A 319 -5.27 -14.01 19.50
C ASN A 319 -5.30 -12.76 20.44
N ASP A 320 -5.79 -11.63 19.92
CA ASP A 320 -5.83 -10.33 20.64
C ASP A 320 -4.47 -9.80 21.14
N GLU A 321 -3.37 -10.22 20.50
CA GLU A 321 -2.03 -9.74 20.82
C GLU A 321 -1.15 -9.51 19.58
N ILE A 322 -0.08 -8.73 19.79
CA ILE A 322 1.01 -8.52 18.85
C ILE A 322 2.27 -9.05 19.52
N ASN A 323 2.81 -10.14 19.00
CA ASN A 323 4.06 -10.72 19.43
C ASN A 323 5.20 -10.16 18.56
N CYS A 324 6.18 -9.54 19.19
CA CYS A 324 7.36 -8.95 18.54
C CYS A 324 8.60 -9.71 18.96
N CYS A 325 9.17 -10.49 18.03
CA CYS A 325 10.47 -11.10 18.21
C CYS A 325 11.54 -10.11 17.75
N ILE A 326 12.30 -9.53 18.68
CA ILE A 326 13.27 -8.46 18.43
C ILE A 326 14.68 -9.04 18.52
N THR A 327 15.45 -8.91 17.46
CA THR A 327 16.88 -9.23 17.40
C THR A 327 17.70 -7.96 17.51
N LEU A 328 18.46 -7.85 18.60
CA LEU A 328 19.40 -6.78 18.86
C LEU A 328 20.57 -6.79 17.83
N PRO A 329 21.28 -5.67 17.64
CA PRO A 329 22.48 -5.60 16.78
C PRO A 329 23.58 -6.61 17.16
N ASP A 330 23.62 -7.06 18.41
CA ASP A 330 24.54 -8.09 18.90
C ASP A 330 24.03 -9.54 18.69
N ASN A 331 22.94 -9.71 17.94
CA ASN A 331 22.24 -10.97 17.64
C ASN A 331 21.53 -11.65 18.82
N ARG A 332 21.42 -11.02 19.99
CA ARG A 332 20.52 -11.52 21.04
C ARG A 332 19.07 -11.29 20.63
N THR A 333 18.22 -12.26 20.92
CA THR A 333 16.78 -12.19 20.58
C THR A 333 15.96 -12.10 21.86
N GLN A 334 14.94 -11.24 21.85
CA GLN A 334 13.99 -11.06 22.93
C GLN A 334 12.56 -11.02 22.38
N ASP A 335 11.63 -11.67 23.06
CA ASP A 335 10.21 -11.63 22.69
C ASP A 335 9.47 -10.61 23.56
N VAL A 336 8.73 -9.72 22.90
CA VAL A 336 7.89 -8.71 23.56
C VAL A 336 6.45 -8.90 23.09
N VAL A 337 5.53 -9.07 24.03
CA VAL A 337 4.10 -9.27 23.72
C VAL A 337 3.30 -8.03 24.11
N PHE A 338 2.59 -7.47 23.14
CA PHE A 338 1.66 -6.36 23.34
C PHE A 338 0.22 -6.89 23.25
N GLN A 339 -0.47 -6.87 24.38
CA GLN A 339 -1.91 -7.15 24.40
C GLN A 339 -2.65 -6.03 23.64
N MET A 340 -3.49 -6.39 22.67
CA MET A 340 -4.19 -5.43 21.81
C MET A 340 -5.10 -4.52 22.64
N SER A 341 -5.70 -5.05 23.71
CA SER A 341 -6.47 -4.29 24.71
C SER A 341 -5.70 -3.14 25.39
N ARG A 342 -4.36 -3.16 25.37
CA ARG A 342 -3.50 -2.10 25.93
C ARG A 342 -3.03 -1.08 24.89
N VAL A 343 -3.24 -1.34 23.60
CA VAL A 343 -2.85 -0.44 22.51
C VAL A 343 -3.84 0.72 22.45
N LYS A 344 -3.41 1.92 22.87
CA LYS A 344 -4.27 3.12 22.87
C LYS A 344 -4.53 3.66 21.47
N CYS A 345 -3.50 3.70 20.65
CA CYS A 345 -3.55 4.15 19.27
C CYS A 345 -2.36 3.60 18.49
N TRP A 346 -2.49 3.56 17.16
CA TRP A 346 -1.40 3.29 16.24
C TRP A 346 -1.48 4.31 15.09
N GLN A 347 -0.33 4.58 14.48
CA GLN A 347 -0.23 5.49 13.34
C GLN A 347 0.62 4.85 12.25
N VAL A 348 0.16 4.97 11.00
CA VAL A 348 0.91 4.55 9.82
C VAL A 348 1.43 5.80 9.12
N THR A 349 2.75 5.90 8.97
CA THR A 349 3.40 7.02 8.28
C THR A 349 4.20 6.49 7.10
N PHE A 350 3.96 7.02 5.90
CA PHE A 350 4.65 6.56 4.70
C PHE A 350 6.08 7.13 4.65
N LEU A 351 7.10 6.26 4.80
CA LEU A 351 8.50 6.67 4.97
C LEU A 351 9.13 7.35 3.75
N ALA A 352 8.53 7.27 2.55
CA ALA A 352 9.00 8.06 1.41
C ALA A 352 8.94 9.58 1.68
N PHE A 353 8.15 10.01 2.67
CA PHE A 353 8.13 11.38 3.17
C PHE A 353 9.47 11.79 3.84
N LEU A 354 10.13 10.89 4.57
CA LEU A 354 11.41 11.18 5.22
C LEU A 354 12.54 11.24 4.21
N LEU A 355 12.58 10.31 3.26
CA LEU A 355 13.63 10.34 2.23
C LEU A 355 13.44 11.50 1.26
N SER A 356 12.21 11.87 0.87
CA SER A 356 12.03 13.02 -0.04
C SER A 356 12.29 14.36 0.64
N SER A 357 11.94 14.52 1.93
CA SER A 357 12.22 15.76 2.66
C SER A 357 13.71 15.85 3.03
N CYS A 358 14.34 14.77 3.48
CA CYS A 358 15.78 14.72 3.73
C CYS A 358 16.62 14.81 2.45
N LEU A 359 16.25 14.17 1.32
CA LEU A 359 16.94 14.39 0.05
C LEU A 359 16.76 15.81 -0.44
N LYS A 360 15.56 16.39 -0.39
CA LYS A 360 15.36 17.80 -0.78
C LYS A 360 16.19 18.73 0.09
N LYS A 361 16.29 18.46 1.39
CA LYS A 361 17.09 19.25 2.34
C LYS A 361 18.59 19.06 2.09
N MET A 362 19.08 17.82 1.92
CA MET A 362 20.47 17.52 1.58
C MET A 362 20.88 18.10 0.21
N VAL A 363 20.00 18.02 -0.80
CA VAL A 363 20.24 18.59 -2.13
C VAL A 363 20.23 20.12 -2.04
N SER A 364 19.29 20.73 -1.30
CA SER A 364 19.26 22.17 -1.06
C SER A 364 20.51 22.66 -0.32
N GLU A 365 20.95 21.98 0.72
CA GLU A 365 22.16 22.31 1.48
C GLU A 365 23.43 22.13 0.64
N LYS A 366 23.49 21.08 -0.18
CA LYS A 366 24.62 20.83 -1.08
C LYS A 366 24.67 21.84 -2.23
N MET A 367 23.53 22.23 -2.79
CA MET A 367 23.44 23.30 -3.79
C MET A 367 23.78 24.67 -3.20
N ALA A 368 23.37 24.97 -1.97
CA ALA A 368 23.75 26.20 -1.26
C ALA A 368 25.26 26.26 -1.01
N LYS A 369 25.90 25.14 -0.62
CA LYS A 369 27.36 25.04 -0.48
C LYS A 369 28.09 25.26 -1.81
N LEU A 370 27.65 24.61 -2.88
CA LEU A 370 28.23 24.79 -4.22
C LEU A 370 28.08 26.22 -4.74
N ALA A 371 26.98 26.90 -4.43
CA ALA A 371 26.79 28.31 -4.77
C ALA A 371 27.71 29.24 -3.96
N ALA A 372 27.91 28.96 -2.67
CA ALA A 372 28.83 29.72 -1.83
C ALA A 372 30.29 29.56 -2.29
N GLU A 373 30.73 28.33 -2.59
CA GLU A 373 32.08 28.03 -3.12
C GLU A 373 32.33 28.69 -4.48
N ASN A 374 31.34 28.68 -5.38
CA ASN A 374 31.45 29.39 -6.67
C ASN A 374 31.52 30.91 -6.51
N THR A 375 30.83 31.47 -5.51
CA THR A 375 30.86 32.91 -5.21
C THR A 375 32.21 33.32 -4.62
N GLU A 376 32.79 32.51 -3.72
CA GLU A 376 34.14 32.72 -3.20
C GLU A 376 35.21 32.59 -4.28
N MET A 377 35.10 31.60 -5.16
CA MET A 377 35.99 31.43 -6.33
C MET A 377 35.88 32.60 -7.33
N SER A 378 34.67 33.12 -7.54
CA SER A 378 34.43 34.32 -8.35
C SER A 378 35.09 35.56 -7.74
N GLN A 379 34.95 35.77 -6.43
CA GLN A 379 35.57 36.88 -5.72
C GLN A 379 37.10 36.75 -5.67
N ALA A 380 37.64 35.53 -5.51
CA ALA A 380 39.07 35.26 -5.56
C ALA A 380 39.67 35.55 -6.96
N ARG A 381 38.96 35.18 -8.04
CA ARG A 381 39.36 35.51 -9.42
C ARG A 381 39.33 37.01 -9.70
N GLN A 382 38.35 37.73 -9.16
CA GLN A 382 38.29 39.20 -9.26
C GLN A 382 39.45 39.88 -8.50
N ARG A 383 39.81 39.36 -7.32
CA ARG A 383 40.98 39.84 -6.56
C ARG A 383 42.30 39.57 -7.28
N LEU A 384 42.43 38.43 -7.97
CA LEU A 384 43.58 38.10 -8.81
C LEU A 384 43.67 38.99 -10.06
N GLN A 385 42.53 39.31 -10.70
CA GLN A 385 42.48 40.25 -11.83
C GLN A 385 42.78 41.69 -11.41
N MET A 386 42.35 42.13 -10.23
CA MET A 386 42.71 43.47 -9.71
C MET A 386 44.14 43.55 -9.16
N GLY A 387 44.70 42.42 -8.67
CA GLY A 387 46.07 42.34 -8.17
C GLY A 387 47.16 42.35 -9.25
N GLN A 388 46.82 42.08 -10.52
CA GLN A 388 47.76 42.18 -11.65
C GLN A 388 47.79 43.57 -12.31
N VAL A 389 46.96 44.52 -11.87
CA VAL A 389 46.86 45.88 -12.46
C VAL A 389 47.75 46.91 -11.73
N HIS A 390 48.50 46.54 -10.68
CA HIS A 390 49.39 47.46 -9.96
C HIS A 390 50.91 47.28 -10.17
N GLN A 391 51.35 46.55 -11.19
CA GLN A 391 52.77 46.56 -11.62
C GLN A 391 52.90 46.66 -13.14
N ALA A 392 52.40 47.75 -13.71
CA ALA A 392 52.78 48.18 -15.06
C ALA A 392 52.54 49.69 -15.25
N ALA A 393 53.16 50.51 -14.41
CA ALA A 393 53.38 51.92 -14.69
C ALA A 393 54.60 52.40 -13.89
N GLU A 394 55.78 52.26 -14.48
CA GLU A 394 56.90 53.24 -14.44
C GLU A 394 58.20 52.55 -14.86
N PHE A 395 58.56 52.70 -16.12
CA PHE A 395 59.95 52.79 -16.54
C PHE A 395 60.06 53.93 -17.55
N GLN A 396 61.16 54.70 -17.44
CA GLN A 396 61.60 55.86 -18.25
C GLN A 396 61.12 57.24 -17.74
N THR A 397 61.97 58.21 -17.36
CA THR A 397 63.24 58.65 -17.96
C THR A 397 63.99 59.69 -17.08
N ARG A 398 65.28 59.91 -17.44
CA ARG A 398 66.23 61.02 -17.14
C ARG A 398 67.37 60.59 -16.20
N GLY A 399 68.64 60.68 -16.56
CA GLY A 399 69.31 61.51 -17.55
C GLY A 399 70.28 62.46 -16.87
N LYS A 400 71.51 62.00 -16.62
CA LYS A 400 72.79 62.71 -16.76
C LYS A 400 73.93 61.79 -16.32
#